data_AF-A0A261KWP2-F1
#
_entry.id   AF-A0A261KWP2-F1
#
_cell.length_a   1.000
_cell.length_b   1.000
_cell.length_c   1.000
_cell.angle_alpha   90.00
_cell.angle_beta   90.00
_cell.angle_gamma   90.00
#
_symmetry.space_group_name_H-M   'P 1'
#
loop_
_entity.id
_entity.type
_entity.pdbx_description
1 polymer ?
#
loop_
_entity_poly.entity_id
_entity_poly.type
_entity_poly.pdbx_seq_one_letter_code
_entity_poly.pdbx_strand_id
1 'polypeptide(L)'
;MNIIFSPVQRFLITWLLLLVAGWFTIGAISYIGEIVSILITAGLVAFLLNYPVAKLQIFLPRSLAAGLVYLMAALIVLVIGLTIVPPVFNQARQLWLNFPDLLESARLQLTEFQAWSELNNLPFDVGILQQQLSAKAQEEIEAIAATSFGLVLGTVNWFFDLILILVISFYMLLDGERVWDNLTSIIAPKVRDVFTQSLEGNLQSFVSGQLLLGLFMATTLSIAFWFLGVPYFLLFAVFIGAMELIPFIGATLGIGTVGIIVAFID
;
A
#
# COMPACT_ATOMS: atom_id res chain seq x y z
N MET A 1 -17.61 40.67 -41.16
CA MET A 1 -18.59 40.21 -40.14
C MET A 1 -17.79 39.52 -39.02
N ASN A 2 -16.85 40.23 -38.39
CA ASN A 2 -17.00 41.06 -37.18
C ASN A 2 -17.59 40.32 -35.98
N ILE A 3 -16.70 39.57 -35.33
CA ILE A 3 -16.61 39.22 -33.90
C ILE A 3 -17.98 39.06 -33.20
N ILE A 4 -18.50 37.84 -33.22
CA ILE A 4 -19.81 37.42 -32.67
C ILE A 4 -19.85 37.39 -31.12
N PHE A 5 -18.72 37.61 -30.43
CA PHE A 5 -18.63 37.51 -28.98
C PHE A 5 -18.03 38.77 -28.37
N SER A 6 -18.68 39.30 -27.32
CA SER A 6 -18.15 40.39 -26.53
C SER A 6 -16.81 39.98 -25.87
N PRO A 7 -15.92 40.93 -25.52
CA PRO A 7 -14.66 40.61 -24.84
C PRO A 7 -14.86 39.79 -23.56
N VAL A 8 -15.95 40.08 -22.83
CA VAL A 8 -16.36 39.35 -21.63
C VAL A 8 -16.80 37.93 -21.97
N GLN A 9 -17.57 37.72 -23.04
CA GLN A 9 -17.98 36.38 -23.49
C GLN A 9 -16.78 35.54 -23.93
N ARG A 10 -15.81 36.13 -24.65
CA ARG A 10 -14.57 35.42 -25.03
C ARG A 10 -13.75 35.02 -23.81
N PHE A 11 -13.62 35.91 -22.83
CA PHE A 11 -12.96 35.63 -21.56
C PHE A 11 -13.63 34.44 -20.86
N LEU A 12 -14.95 34.50 -20.64
CA LEU A 12 -15.71 33.44 -19.97
C LEU A 12 -15.63 32.09 -20.71
N ILE A 13 -15.75 32.08 -22.04
CA ILE A 13 -15.63 30.86 -22.85
C ILE A 13 -14.22 30.26 -22.75
N THR A 14 -13.18 31.10 -22.75
CA THR A 14 -11.79 30.62 -22.66
C THR A 14 -11.53 29.98 -21.29
N TRP A 15 -11.97 30.61 -20.20
CA TRP A 15 -11.83 30.03 -18.86
C TRP A 15 -12.67 28.77 -18.67
N LEU A 16 -13.88 28.71 -19.22
CA LEU A 16 -14.70 27.50 -19.21
C LEU A 16 -13.99 26.35 -19.94
N LEU A 17 -13.44 26.61 -21.13
CA LEU A 17 -12.71 25.61 -21.91
C LEU A 17 -11.45 25.13 -21.21
N LEU A 18 -10.71 26.04 -20.54
CA LEU A 18 -9.54 25.68 -19.74
C LEU A 18 -9.92 24.81 -18.53
N LEU A 19 -11.04 25.10 -17.86
CA LEU A 19 -11.54 24.28 -16.75
C LEU A 19 -11.98 22.89 -17.22
N VAL A 20 -12.69 22.80 -18.35
CA VAL A 20 -13.11 21.51 -18.93
C VAL A 20 -11.91 20.71 -19.42
N ALA A 21 -10.94 21.36 -20.09
CA ALA A 21 -9.70 20.71 -20.52
C ALA A 21 -8.86 20.26 -19.32
N GLY A 22 -8.76 21.08 -18.27
CA GLY A 22 -8.08 20.74 -17.02
C GLY A 22 -8.72 19.54 -16.33
N TRP A 23 -10.06 19.54 -16.21
CA TRP A 23 -10.82 18.41 -15.66
C TRP A 23 -10.60 17.13 -16.46
N PHE A 24 -10.68 17.20 -17.79
CA PHE A 24 -10.44 16.04 -18.66
C PHE A 24 -9.00 15.55 -18.58
N THR A 25 -8.03 16.46 -18.48
CA THR A 25 -6.60 16.12 -18.34
C THR A 25 -6.34 15.43 -17.00
N ILE A 26 -6.91 15.92 -15.90
CA ILE A 26 -6.81 15.28 -14.58
C ILE A 26 -7.47 13.89 -14.62
N GLY A 27 -8.65 13.78 -15.23
CA GLY A 27 -9.34 12.50 -15.44
C GLY A 27 -8.48 11.50 -16.24
N ALA A 28 -7.91 11.94 -17.36
CA ALA A 28 -7.03 11.12 -18.19
C ALA A 28 -5.76 10.70 -17.44
N ILE A 29 -5.13 11.61 -16.67
CA ILE A 29 -3.94 11.29 -15.86
C ILE A 29 -4.29 10.24 -14.80
N SER A 30 -5.44 10.33 -14.14
CA SER A 30 -5.85 9.34 -13.14
C SER A 30 -6.04 7.94 -13.73
N TYR A 31 -6.69 7.83 -14.89
CA TYR A 31 -6.88 6.55 -15.59
C TYR A 31 -5.55 5.97 -16.12
N ILE A 32 -4.67 6.82 -16.63
CA ILE A 32 -3.31 6.42 -17.03
C ILE A 32 -2.52 5.96 -15.80
N GLY A 33 -2.68 6.63 -14.66
CA GLY A 33 -2.00 6.29 -13.40
C GLY A 33 -2.32 4.87 -12.93
N GLU A 34 -3.59 4.46 -13.02
CA GLU A 34 -4.03 3.10 -12.67
C GLU A 34 -3.38 2.04 -13.58
N ILE A 35 -3.42 2.25 -14.90
CA ILE A 35 -2.79 1.36 -15.87
C ILE A 35 -1.28 1.28 -15.65
N VAL A 36 -0.63 2.42 -15.41
CA VAL A 36 0.81 2.49 -15.13
C VAL A 36 1.13 1.76 -13.83
N SER A 37 0.30 1.90 -12.80
CA SER A 37 0.46 1.18 -11.52
C SER A 37 0.38 -0.34 -11.73
N ILE A 38 -0.63 -0.82 -12.46
CA ILE A 38 -0.77 -2.24 -12.81
C ILE A 38 0.48 -2.73 -13.55
N LEU A 39 0.97 -1.96 -14.53
CA LEU A 39 2.13 -2.34 -15.34
C LEU A 39 3.42 -2.39 -14.50
N ILE A 40 3.63 -1.41 -13.63
CA ILE A 40 4.78 -1.35 -12.71
C ILE A 40 4.72 -2.52 -11.73
N THR A 41 3.57 -2.77 -11.10
CA THR A 41 3.40 -3.88 -10.15
C THR A 41 3.59 -5.23 -10.85
N ALA A 42 3.03 -5.41 -12.04
CA ALA A 42 3.26 -6.61 -12.86
C ALA A 42 4.74 -6.80 -13.20
N GLY A 43 5.42 -5.72 -13.58
CA GLY A 43 6.86 -5.72 -13.83
C GLY A 43 7.67 -6.11 -12.61
N LEU A 44 7.35 -5.57 -11.43
CA LEU A 44 8.00 -5.94 -10.16
C LEU A 44 7.77 -7.41 -9.81
N VAL A 45 6.54 -7.92 -9.96
CA VAL A 45 6.23 -9.34 -9.73
C VAL A 45 7.02 -10.23 -10.68
N ALA A 46 7.00 -9.94 -11.98
CA ALA A 46 7.74 -10.70 -12.99
C ALA A 46 9.24 -10.70 -12.67
N PHE A 47 9.77 -9.54 -12.32
CA PHE A 47 11.18 -9.35 -12.01
C PHE A 47 11.62 -10.12 -10.75
N LEU A 48 10.79 -10.14 -9.71
CA LEU A 48 11.03 -10.96 -8.51
C LEU A 48 11.00 -12.45 -8.81
N LEU A 49 10.02 -12.89 -9.60
CA LEU A 49 9.88 -14.30 -9.98
C LEU A 49 10.94 -14.74 -11.01
N ASN A 50 11.58 -13.81 -11.71
CA ASN A 50 12.64 -14.14 -12.66
C ASN A 50 13.84 -14.82 -11.96
N TYR A 51 14.15 -14.45 -10.71
CA TYR A 51 15.27 -15.06 -9.99
C TYR A 51 15.14 -16.58 -9.79
N PRO A 52 14.05 -17.11 -9.21
CA PRO A 52 13.87 -18.56 -9.13
C PRO A 52 13.73 -19.19 -10.52
N VAL A 53 13.11 -18.53 -11.51
CA VAL A 53 13.04 -19.05 -12.89
C VAL A 53 14.43 -19.22 -13.49
N ALA A 54 15.32 -18.25 -13.30
CA ALA A 54 16.68 -18.27 -13.81
C ALA A 54 17.53 -19.41 -13.20
N LYS A 55 17.20 -19.86 -11.98
CA LYS A 55 17.80 -21.06 -11.38
C LYS A 55 17.21 -22.35 -11.93
N LEU A 56 15.89 -22.41 -12.14
CA LEU A 56 15.20 -23.60 -12.64
C LEU A 56 15.44 -23.85 -14.14
N GLN A 57 15.66 -22.80 -14.94
CA GLN A 57 15.89 -22.92 -16.38
C GLN A 57 17.19 -23.68 -16.73
N ILE A 58 18.09 -23.87 -15.76
CA ILE A 58 19.29 -24.71 -15.93
C ILE A 58 18.90 -26.18 -16.14
N PHE A 59 17.74 -26.60 -15.62
CA PHE A 59 17.26 -27.99 -15.67
C PHE A 59 16.04 -28.19 -16.57
N LEU A 60 15.29 -27.12 -16.87
CA LEU A 60 14.01 -27.16 -17.58
C LEU A 60 13.96 -26.06 -18.66
N PRO A 61 13.19 -26.22 -19.74
CA PRO A 61 12.94 -25.12 -20.67
C PRO A 61 12.25 -23.96 -19.93
N ARG A 62 12.60 -22.71 -20.29
CA ARG A 62 12.18 -21.49 -19.60
C ARG A 62 10.67 -21.40 -19.37
N SER A 63 9.86 -21.84 -20.33
CA SER A 63 8.39 -21.84 -20.20
C SER A 63 7.89 -22.76 -19.09
N LEU A 64 8.48 -23.94 -18.92
CA LEU A 64 8.15 -24.87 -17.82
C LEU A 64 8.67 -24.34 -16.48
N ALA A 65 9.88 -23.80 -16.46
CA ALA A 65 10.43 -23.16 -15.26
C ALA A 65 9.55 -21.98 -14.79
N ALA A 66 9.14 -21.11 -15.70
CA ALA A 66 8.22 -20.01 -15.43
C ALA A 66 6.87 -20.51 -14.91
N GLY A 67 6.25 -21.48 -15.58
CA GLY A 67 4.98 -22.08 -15.14
C GLY A 67 5.07 -22.67 -13.73
N LEU A 68 6.11 -23.44 -13.42
CA LEU A 68 6.31 -24.03 -12.09
C LEU A 68 6.52 -22.97 -11.01
N VAL A 69 7.39 -21.98 -11.25
CA VAL A 69 7.62 -20.89 -10.30
C VAL A 69 6.33 -20.11 -10.04
N TYR A 70 5.55 -19.84 -11.09
CA TYR A 70 4.30 -19.10 -10.96
C TYR A 70 3.26 -19.89 -10.15
N LEU A 71 3.13 -21.19 -10.40
CA LEU A 71 2.25 -22.07 -9.63
C LEU A 71 2.67 -22.14 -8.15
N MET A 72 3.98 -22.25 -7.88
CA MET A 72 4.52 -22.26 -6.52
C MET A 72 4.27 -20.93 -5.81
N ALA A 73 4.49 -19.80 -6.48
CA ALA A 73 4.21 -18.48 -5.94
C ALA A 73 2.72 -18.30 -5.65
N ALA A 74 1.85 -18.69 -6.57
CA ALA A 74 0.40 -18.67 -6.39
C ALA A 74 -0.03 -19.54 -5.20
N LEU A 75 0.55 -20.72 -5.04
CA LEU A 75 0.29 -21.60 -3.89
C LEU A 75 0.73 -20.95 -2.57
N ILE A 76 1.90 -20.33 -2.51
CA ILE A 76 2.39 -19.63 -1.32
C ILE A 76 1.43 -18.48 -0.94
N VAL A 77 1.06 -17.65 -1.93
CA VAL A 77 0.11 -16.54 -1.72
C VAL A 77 -1.25 -17.07 -1.28
N LEU A 78 -1.75 -18.17 -1.86
CA LEU A 78 -3.01 -18.78 -1.48
C LEU A 78 -2.96 -19.30 -0.03
N VAL A 79 -1.90 -19.98 0.36
CA VAL A 79 -1.74 -20.49 1.74
C VAL A 79 -1.66 -19.34 2.74
N ILE A 80 -0.85 -18.32 2.49
CA ILE A 80 -0.77 -17.11 3.33
C ILE A 80 -2.14 -16.43 3.39
N GLY A 81 -2.80 -16.28 2.23
CA GLY A 81 -4.13 -15.69 2.11
C GLY A 81 -5.16 -16.41 2.98
N LEU A 82 -5.25 -17.73 2.88
CA LEU A 82 -6.23 -18.52 3.62
C LEU A 82 -5.92 -18.65 5.12
N THR A 83 -4.66 -18.51 5.53
CA THR A 83 -4.25 -18.70 6.93
C THR A 83 -4.12 -17.39 7.70
N ILE A 84 -3.64 -16.32 7.08
CA ILE A 84 -3.33 -15.04 7.74
C ILE A 84 -4.46 -14.02 7.55
N VAL A 85 -5.08 -13.95 6.36
CA VAL A 85 -6.08 -12.90 6.08
C VAL A 85 -7.32 -13.02 6.97
N PRO A 86 -7.95 -14.20 7.16
CA PRO A 86 -9.13 -14.32 8.03
C PRO A 86 -8.90 -13.86 9.48
N PRO A 87 -7.84 -14.30 10.20
CA PRO A 87 -7.61 -13.82 11.56
C PRO A 87 -7.24 -12.33 11.62
N VAL A 88 -6.47 -11.81 10.66
CA VAL A 88 -6.17 -10.36 10.57
C VAL A 88 -7.45 -9.56 10.37
N PHE A 89 -8.32 -9.98 9.46
CA PHE A 89 -9.61 -9.34 9.20
C PHE A 89 -10.52 -9.37 10.43
N ASN A 90 -10.58 -10.51 11.12
CA ASN A 90 -11.33 -10.62 12.37
C ASN A 90 -10.79 -9.70 13.46
N GLN A 91 -9.46 -9.59 13.62
CA GLN A 91 -8.84 -8.67 14.57
C GLN A 91 -9.10 -7.21 14.19
N ALA A 92 -9.05 -6.86 12.90
CA ALA A 92 -9.39 -5.52 12.41
C ALA A 92 -10.86 -5.17 12.71
N ARG A 93 -11.78 -6.12 12.48
CA ARG A 93 -13.20 -5.95 12.82
C ARG A 93 -13.41 -5.78 14.32
N GLN A 94 -12.71 -6.53 15.16
CA GLN A 94 -12.81 -6.40 16.61
C GLN A 94 -12.27 -5.06 17.10
N LEU A 95 -11.10 -4.64 16.60
CA LEU A 95 -10.54 -3.33 16.87
C LEU A 95 -11.53 -2.22 16.48
N TRP A 96 -12.19 -2.37 15.33
CA TRP A 96 -13.23 -1.44 14.87
C TRP A 96 -14.45 -1.40 15.79
N LEU A 97 -14.97 -2.56 16.21
CA LEU A 97 -16.12 -2.62 17.13
C LEU A 97 -15.80 -2.04 18.50
N ASN A 98 -14.55 -2.19 18.96
CA ASN A 98 -14.07 -1.68 20.24
C ASN A 98 -13.50 -0.25 20.13
N PHE A 99 -13.48 0.34 18.93
CA PHE A 99 -12.93 1.67 18.70
C PHE A 99 -13.59 2.77 19.56
N PRO A 100 -14.92 2.79 19.77
CA PRO A 100 -15.55 3.77 20.68
C PRO A 100 -15.06 3.65 22.12
N ASP A 101 -14.84 2.42 22.61
CA ASP A 101 -14.34 2.19 23.97
C ASP A 101 -12.88 2.65 24.09
N LEU A 102 -12.05 2.38 23.07
CA LEU A 102 -10.66 2.88 23.02
C LEU A 102 -10.58 4.40 23.03
N LEU A 103 -11.52 5.07 22.35
CA LEU A 103 -11.60 6.52 22.34
C LEU A 103 -11.90 7.07 23.75
N GLU A 104 -12.79 6.40 24.48
CA GLU A 104 -13.13 6.79 25.85
C GLU A 104 -11.98 6.53 26.82
N SER A 105 -11.32 5.37 26.73
CA SER A 105 -10.08 5.09 27.49
C SER A 105 -8.99 6.14 27.22
N ALA A 106 -8.78 6.51 25.95
CA ALA A 106 -7.82 7.55 25.60
C ALA A 106 -8.17 8.92 26.20
N ARG A 107 -9.45 9.30 26.21
CA ARG A 107 -9.91 10.55 26.86
C ARG A 107 -9.66 10.56 28.36
N LEU A 108 -9.94 9.45 29.04
CA LEU A 108 -9.72 9.31 30.48
C LEU A 108 -8.24 9.41 30.81
N GLN A 109 -7.38 8.66 30.11
CA GLN A 109 -5.92 8.70 30.31
C GLN A 109 -5.34 10.10 30.03
N LEU A 110 -5.80 10.79 28.99
CA LEU A 110 -5.40 12.17 28.73
C LEU A 110 -5.83 13.13 29.85
N THR A 111 -7.01 12.90 30.44
CA THR A 111 -7.52 13.72 31.55
C THR A 111 -6.71 13.50 32.82
N GLU A 112 -6.36 12.25 33.12
CA GLU A 112 -5.48 11.92 34.24
C GLU A 112 -4.08 12.50 34.04
N PHE A 113 -3.55 12.43 32.81
CA PHE A 113 -2.26 13.04 32.47
C PHE A 113 -2.28 14.57 32.63
N GLN A 114 -3.36 15.23 32.20
CA GLN A 114 -3.54 16.67 32.40
C GLN A 114 -3.53 17.03 33.89
N ALA A 115 -4.29 16.30 34.72
CA ALA A 115 -4.32 16.51 36.16
C ALA A 115 -2.96 16.28 36.82
N TRP A 116 -2.20 15.27 36.37
CA TRP A 116 -0.84 15.02 36.83
C TRP A 116 0.13 16.13 36.41
N SER A 117 0.03 16.62 35.16
CA SER A 117 0.83 17.73 34.64
C SER A 117 0.62 19.01 35.46
N GLU A 118 -0.63 19.36 35.73
CA GLU A 118 -1.03 20.51 36.55
C GLU A 118 -0.50 20.39 37.98
N LEU A 119 -0.62 19.21 38.60
CA LEU A 119 -0.10 18.95 39.94
C LEU A 119 1.43 19.11 40.03
N ASN A 120 2.15 18.80 38.95
CA ASN A 120 3.61 18.89 38.89
C ASN A 120 4.13 20.22 38.29
N ASN A 121 3.25 21.19 38.02
CA ASN A 121 3.57 22.46 37.35
C ASN A 121 4.32 22.30 36.02
N LEU A 122 3.96 21.27 35.25
CA LEU A 122 4.54 21.05 33.93
C LEU A 122 3.73 21.81 32.85
N PRO A 123 4.39 22.35 31.81
CA PRO A 123 3.73 23.17 30.79
C PRO A 123 3.06 22.33 29.68
N PHE A 124 2.59 21.12 29.99
CA PHE A 124 1.87 20.28 29.02
C PHE A 124 0.36 20.52 29.15
N ASP A 125 -0.25 21.02 28.07
CA ASP A 125 -1.70 21.17 27.93
C ASP A 125 -2.19 20.21 26.84
N VAL A 126 -2.93 19.18 27.25
CA VAL A 126 -3.51 18.17 26.35
C VAL A 126 -5.00 18.40 26.10
N GLY A 127 -5.60 19.49 26.61
CA GLY A 127 -7.02 19.80 26.41
C GLY A 127 -7.37 20.02 24.93
N ILE A 128 -6.45 20.60 24.15
CA ILE A 128 -6.60 20.75 22.69
C ILE A 128 -6.64 19.38 22.00
N LEU A 129 -5.81 18.44 22.43
CA LEU A 129 -5.77 17.08 21.87
C LEU A 129 -7.07 16.34 22.15
N GLN A 130 -7.64 16.47 23.34
CA GLN A 130 -8.93 15.85 23.69
C GLN A 130 -10.08 16.35 22.82
N GLN A 131 -10.16 17.66 22.57
CA GLN A 131 -11.21 18.26 21.73
C GLN A 131 -11.06 17.82 20.27
N GLN A 132 -9.84 17.85 19.73
CA GLN A 132 -9.57 17.43 18.35
C GLN A 132 -9.84 15.93 18.13
N LEU A 133 -9.41 15.09 19.08
CA LEU A 133 -9.64 13.65 19.04
C LEU A 133 -11.14 13.34 19.02
N SER A 134 -11.92 14.04 19.84
CA SER A 134 -13.37 13.89 19.93
C SER A 134 -14.11 14.26 18.66
N ALA A 135 -13.78 15.41 18.07
CA ALA A 135 -14.43 15.89 16.86
C ALA A 135 -14.10 15.00 15.65
N LYS A 136 -12.82 14.63 15.48
CA LYS A 136 -12.38 13.78 14.38
C LYS A 136 -12.92 12.35 14.50
N ALA A 137 -12.94 11.78 15.70
CA ALA A 137 -13.44 10.42 15.87
C ALA A 137 -14.94 10.32 15.56
N GLN A 138 -15.75 11.32 15.93
CA GLN A 138 -17.18 11.36 15.60
C GLN A 138 -17.40 11.47 14.08
N GLU A 139 -16.64 12.34 13.41
CA GLU A 139 -16.69 12.51 11.95
C GLU A 139 -16.38 11.19 11.20
N GLU A 140 -15.33 10.48 11.62
CA GLU A 140 -14.92 9.21 11.00
C GLU A 140 -15.92 8.07 11.27
N ILE A 141 -16.49 8.00 12.47
CA ILE A 141 -17.54 7.02 12.82
C ILE A 141 -18.78 7.23 11.92
N GLU A 142 -19.21 8.49 11.73
CA GLU A 142 -20.37 8.82 10.90
C GLU A 142 -20.09 8.57 9.40
N ALA A 143 -18.91 8.94 8.91
CA ALA A 143 -18.51 8.72 7.52
C ALA A 143 -18.47 7.23 7.16
N ILE A 144 -17.95 6.39 8.05
CA ILE A 144 -17.80 4.95 7.78
C ILE A 144 -19.13 4.22 7.93
N ALA A 145 -20.00 4.62 8.86
CA ALA A 145 -21.36 4.11 8.96
C ALA A 145 -22.19 4.35 7.67
N ALA A 146 -21.93 5.46 6.97
CA ALA A 146 -22.55 5.77 5.69
C ALA A 146 -22.00 4.95 4.50
N THR A 147 -20.87 4.25 4.67
CA THR A 147 -20.11 3.64 3.55
C THR A 147 -20.34 2.12 3.44
N SER A 148 -21.59 1.65 3.54
CA SER A 148 -21.90 0.22 3.39
C SER A 148 -21.88 -0.25 1.92
N PHE A 149 -22.03 0.66 0.95
CA PHE A 149 -22.17 0.34 -0.47
C PHE A 149 -20.86 0.41 -1.29
N GLY A 150 -19.84 1.12 -0.81
CA GLY A 150 -18.56 1.30 -1.53
C GLY A 150 -17.64 0.07 -1.53
N LEU A 151 -17.77 -0.79 -0.51
CA LEU A 151 -16.93 -1.98 -0.34
C LEU A 151 -17.15 -3.04 -1.46
N VAL A 152 -18.37 -3.15 -1.97
CA VAL A 152 -18.71 -4.16 -3.00
C VAL A 152 -18.12 -3.79 -4.37
N LEU A 153 -18.21 -2.52 -4.78
CA LEU A 153 -17.66 -2.05 -6.05
C LEU A 153 -16.12 -2.04 -6.04
N GLY A 154 -15.50 -1.68 -4.90
CA GLY A 154 -14.03 -1.74 -4.75
C GLY A 154 -13.47 -3.16 -4.87
N THR A 155 -14.22 -4.16 -4.40
CA THR A 155 -13.79 -5.58 -4.45
C THR A 155 -13.73 -6.11 -5.90
N VAL A 156 -14.65 -5.68 -6.76
CA VAL A 156 -14.70 -6.12 -8.17
C VAL A 156 -13.54 -5.54 -8.97
N ASN A 157 -13.26 -4.24 -8.84
CA ASN A 157 -12.14 -3.61 -9.54
C ASN A 157 -10.80 -4.22 -9.12
N TRP A 158 -10.59 -4.41 -7.81
CA TRP A 158 -9.37 -5.04 -7.31
C TRP A 158 -9.16 -6.46 -7.87
N PHE A 159 -10.23 -7.22 -8.05
CA PHE A 159 -10.14 -8.56 -8.66
C PHE A 159 -9.70 -8.50 -10.13
N PHE A 160 -10.22 -7.55 -10.91
CA PHE A 160 -9.78 -7.34 -12.28
C PHE A 160 -8.32 -6.88 -12.36
N ASP A 161 -7.91 -5.94 -11.50
CA ASP A 161 -6.53 -5.47 -11.45
C ASP A 161 -5.56 -6.58 -11.10
N LEU A 162 -5.93 -7.43 -10.13
CA LEU A 162 -5.14 -8.60 -9.76
C LEU A 162 -4.97 -9.55 -10.95
N ILE A 163 -6.04 -9.86 -11.68
CA ILE A 163 -5.95 -10.69 -12.89
C ILE A 163 -5.01 -10.05 -13.92
N LEU A 164 -5.13 -8.75 -14.17
CA LEU A 164 -4.28 -8.04 -15.12
C LEU A 164 -2.81 -8.07 -14.69
N ILE A 165 -2.52 -7.79 -13.42
CA ILE A 165 -1.18 -7.89 -12.84
C ILE A 165 -0.62 -9.30 -13.04
N LEU A 166 -1.42 -10.33 -12.79
CA LEU A 166 -0.98 -11.71 -12.92
C LEU A 166 -0.69 -12.08 -14.39
N VAL A 167 -1.60 -11.77 -15.31
CA VAL A 167 -1.43 -12.06 -16.74
C VAL A 167 -0.24 -11.30 -17.33
N ILE A 168 -0.13 -10.00 -17.05
CA ILE A 168 0.95 -9.14 -17.56
C ILE A 168 2.28 -9.59 -16.97
N SER A 169 2.35 -9.89 -15.66
CA SER A 169 3.58 -10.36 -15.04
C SER A 169 4.04 -11.70 -15.60
N PHE A 170 3.12 -12.64 -15.87
CA PHE A 170 3.45 -13.91 -16.50
C PHE A 170 3.98 -13.72 -17.92
N TYR A 171 3.37 -12.83 -18.72
CA TYR A 171 3.87 -12.49 -20.04
C TYR A 171 5.27 -11.85 -19.98
N MET A 172 5.48 -10.90 -19.06
CA MET A 172 6.78 -10.29 -18.82
C MET A 172 7.84 -11.29 -18.34
N LEU A 173 7.45 -12.34 -17.62
CA LEU A 173 8.37 -13.39 -17.18
C LEU A 173 8.83 -14.28 -18.37
N LEU A 174 7.94 -14.53 -19.32
CA LEU A 174 8.24 -15.31 -20.52
C LEU A 174 9.05 -14.52 -21.55
N ASP A 175 8.57 -13.32 -21.92
CA ASP A 175 9.08 -12.51 -23.04
C ASP A 175 9.69 -11.16 -22.61
N GLY A 176 10.04 -11.00 -21.33
CA GLY A 176 10.51 -9.74 -20.75
C GLY A 176 11.72 -9.13 -21.43
N GLU A 177 12.65 -9.96 -21.91
CA GLU A 177 13.83 -9.50 -22.67
C GLU A 177 13.41 -8.72 -23.92
N ARG A 178 12.44 -9.24 -24.69
CA ARG A 178 11.96 -8.56 -25.89
C ARG A 178 11.29 -7.22 -25.57
N VAL A 179 10.53 -7.16 -24.48
CA VAL A 179 9.88 -5.92 -24.02
C VAL A 179 10.93 -4.90 -23.60
N TRP A 180 11.91 -5.33 -22.80
CA TRP A 180 13.01 -4.49 -22.33
C TRP A 180 13.87 -3.96 -23.48
N ASP A 181 14.17 -4.81 -24.45
CA ASP A 181 14.97 -4.48 -25.63
C ASP A 181 14.30 -3.41 -26.48
N ASN A 182 12.98 -3.50 -26.65
CA ASN A 182 12.21 -2.49 -27.37
C ASN A 182 12.19 -1.16 -26.61
N LEU A 183 11.98 -1.18 -25.29
CA LEU A 183 11.96 0.02 -24.45
C LEU A 183 13.31 0.74 -24.42
N THR A 184 14.41 -0.01 -24.44
CA THR A 184 15.77 0.53 -24.37
C THR A 184 16.45 0.71 -25.73
N SER A 185 15.74 0.42 -26.83
CA SER A 185 16.26 0.49 -28.20
C SER A 185 16.82 1.86 -28.61
N ILE A 186 16.34 2.94 -27.99
CA ILE A 186 16.75 4.33 -28.25
C ILE A 186 18.08 4.67 -27.55
N ILE A 187 18.48 3.88 -26.55
CA ILE A 187 19.67 4.10 -25.72
C ILE A 187 20.91 3.51 -26.40
N ALA A 188 22.04 4.21 -26.33
CA ALA A 188 23.30 3.72 -26.89
C ALA A 188 23.73 2.36 -26.26
N PRO A 189 24.24 1.38 -27.04
CA PRO A 189 24.46 0.01 -26.57
C PRO A 189 25.26 -0.12 -25.27
N LYS A 190 26.39 0.59 -25.16
CA LYS A 190 27.24 0.57 -23.96
C LYS A 190 26.53 1.09 -22.70
N VAL A 191 25.66 2.09 -22.86
CA VAL A 191 24.90 2.65 -21.74
C VAL A 191 23.76 1.72 -21.35
N ARG A 192 23.10 1.11 -22.35
CA ARG A 192 22.03 0.13 -22.16
C ARG A 192 22.50 -1.10 -21.37
N ASP A 193 23.66 -1.67 -21.71
CA ASP A 193 24.16 -2.87 -21.03
C ASP A 193 24.45 -2.60 -19.54
N VAL A 194 25.16 -1.50 -19.26
CA VAL A 194 25.48 -1.08 -17.88
C VAL A 194 24.21 -0.75 -17.10
N PHE A 195 23.26 -0.05 -17.71
CA PHE A 195 21.98 0.29 -17.09
C PHE A 195 21.15 -0.95 -16.77
N THR A 196 21.06 -1.90 -17.70
CA THR A 196 20.30 -3.14 -17.53
C THR A 196 20.88 -3.99 -16.40
N GLN A 197 22.19 -4.23 -16.40
CA GLN A 197 22.85 -5.03 -15.34
C GLN A 197 22.73 -4.36 -13.97
N SER A 198 22.89 -3.04 -13.91
CA SER A 198 22.78 -2.28 -12.66
C SER A 198 21.35 -2.30 -12.13
N LEU A 199 20.36 -2.14 -13.01
CA LEU A 199 18.95 -2.18 -12.63
C LEU A 199 18.56 -3.58 -12.16
N GLU A 200 18.94 -4.62 -12.91
CA GLU A 200 18.63 -6.01 -12.57
C GLU A 200 19.22 -6.39 -11.20
N GLY A 201 20.51 -6.17 -10.99
CA GLY A 201 21.15 -6.54 -9.72
C GLY A 201 20.64 -5.72 -8.53
N ASN A 202 20.59 -4.39 -8.66
CA ASN A 202 20.27 -3.51 -7.54
C ASN A 202 18.78 -3.53 -7.19
N LEU A 203 17.90 -3.44 -8.18
CA LEU A 203 16.46 -3.44 -7.94
C LEU A 203 16.05 -4.80 -7.35
N GLN A 204 16.62 -5.90 -7.85
CA GLN A 204 16.23 -7.23 -7.39
C GLN A 204 16.67 -7.45 -5.94
N SER A 205 17.90 -7.06 -5.62
CA SER A 205 18.43 -7.13 -4.26
C SER A 205 17.64 -6.23 -3.31
N PHE A 206 17.28 -5.02 -3.75
CA PHE A 206 16.50 -4.07 -2.96
C PHE A 206 15.08 -4.56 -2.66
N VAL A 207 14.32 -4.96 -3.69
CA VAL A 207 12.92 -5.41 -3.51
C VAL A 207 12.89 -6.72 -2.74
N SER A 208 13.80 -7.66 -3.03
CA SER A 208 13.91 -8.91 -2.25
C SER A 208 14.29 -8.63 -0.80
N GLY A 209 15.17 -7.65 -0.56
CA GLY A 209 15.55 -7.18 0.77
C GLY A 209 14.35 -6.66 1.55
N GLN A 210 13.52 -5.80 0.95
CA GLN A 210 12.32 -5.28 1.62
C GLN A 210 11.26 -6.33 1.86
N LEU A 211 11.03 -7.25 0.91
CA LEU A 211 10.11 -8.37 1.14
C LEU A 211 10.60 -9.26 2.29
N LEU A 212 11.90 -9.56 2.34
CA LEU A 212 12.48 -10.36 3.42
C LEU A 212 12.38 -9.64 4.77
N LEU A 213 12.67 -8.34 4.81
CA LEU A 213 12.61 -7.53 6.01
C LEU A 213 11.17 -7.40 6.53
N GLY A 214 10.20 -7.16 5.64
CA GLY A 214 8.77 -7.13 5.97
C GLY A 214 8.26 -8.47 6.50
N LEU A 215 8.66 -9.58 5.87
CA LEU A 215 8.34 -10.94 6.36
C LEU A 215 8.98 -11.22 7.72
N PHE A 216 10.23 -10.80 7.91
CA PHE A 216 10.94 -10.94 9.18
C PHE A 216 10.23 -10.15 10.29
N MET A 217 9.85 -8.90 10.02
CA MET A 217 9.10 -8.05 10.95
C MET A 217 7.74 -8.65 11.27
N ALA A 218 6.94 -9.02 10.27
CA ALA A 218 5.62 -9.62 10.49
C ALA A 218 5.70 -10.90 11.33
N THR A 219 6.67 -11.79 11.04
CA THR A 219 6.80 -13.06 11.75
C THR A 219 7.29 -12.84 13.19
N THR A 220 8.37 -12.07 13.36
CA THR A 220 9.00 -11.85 14.67
C THR A 220 8.05 -11.10 15.61
N LEU A 221 7.40 -10.04 15.12
CA LEU A 221 6.45 -9.27 15.92
C LEU A 221 5.18 -10.07 16.22
N SER A 222 4.71 -10.94 15.33
CA SER A 222 3.57 -11.81 15.63
C SER A 222 3.86 -12.70 16.83
N ILE A 223 5.05 -13.30 16.87
CA ILE A 223 5.50 -14.14 17.99
C ILE A 223 5.66 -13.30 19.27
N ALA A 224 6.33 -12.15 19.18
CA ALA A 224 6.58 -11.28 20.32
C ALA A 224 5.27 -10.75 20.93
N PHE A 225 4.39 -10.19 20.12
CA PHE A 225 3.10 -9.65 20.56
C PHE A 225 2.18 -10.74 21.11
N TRP A 226 2.17 -11.94 20.51
CA TRP A 226 1.44 -13.08 21.05
C TRP A 226 1.95 -13.48 22.44
N PHE A 227 3.28 -13.56 22.62
CA PHE A 227 3.88 -13.91 23.91
C PHE A 227 3.64 -12.85 24.98
N LEU A 228 3.65 -11.56 24.60
CA LEU A 228 3.37 -10.43 25.48
C LEU A 228 1.87 -10.23 25.76
N GLY A 229 0.99 -11.01 25.14
CA GLY A 229 -0.46 -10.90 25.31
C GLY A 229 -1.06 -9.63 24.71
N VAL A 230 -0.39 -9.04 23.70
CA VAL A 230 -0.88 -7.81 23.05
C VAL A 230 -2.16 -8.14 22.27
N PRO A 231 -3.26 -7.39 22.50
CA PRO A 231 -4.49 -7.57 21.74
C PRO A 231 -4.26 -7.26 20.26
N TYR A 232 -4.97 -7.97 19.37
CA TYR A 232 -4.82 -7.81 17.91
C TYR A 232 -3.37 -8.03 17.40
N PHE A 233 -2.59 -8.89 18.09
CA PHE A 233 -1.17 -9.13 17.81
C PHE A 233 -0.85 -9.39 16.33
N LEU A 234 -1.67 -10.18 15.64
CA LEU A 234 -1.41 -10.59 14.26
C LEU A 234 -1.70 -9.45 13.28
N LEU A 235 -2.78 -8.70 13.51
CA LEU A 235 -3.11 -7.49 12.76
C LEU A 235 -1.96 -6.49 12.84
N PHE A 236 -1.49 -6.20 14.06
CA PHE A 236 -0.43 -5.23 14.28
C PHE A 236 0.90 -5.67 13.67
N ALA A 237 1.28 -6.93 13.84
CA ALA A 237 2.51 -7.45 13.26
C ALA A 237 2.48 -7.46 11.73
N VAL A 238 1.38 -7.90 11.12
CA VAL A 238 1.22 -7.88 9.65
C VAL A 238 1.20 -6.45 9.12
N PHE A 239 0.53 -5.52 9.81
CA PHE A 239 0.53 -4.10 9.45
C PHE A 239 1.94 -3.49 9.47
N ILE A 240 2.72 -3.75 10.54
CA ILE A 240 4.10 -3.26 10.62
C ILE A 240 4.96 -3.89 9.52
N GLY A 241 4.87 -5.20 9.30
CA GLY A 241 5.61 -5.87 8.23
C GLY A 241 5.22 -5.40 6.83
N ALA A 242 3.96 -5.03 6.60
CA ALA A 242 3.52 -4.41 5.35
C ALA A 242 4.06 -2.98 5.20
N MET A 243 4.04 -2.18 6.28
CA MET A 243 4.61 -0.84 6.29
C MET A 243 6.11 -0.84 6.00
N GLU A 244 6.85 -1.87 6.45
CA GLU A 244 8.28 -2.06 6.16
C GLU A 244 8.62 -2.05 4.66
N LEU A 245 7.65 -2.40 3.79
CA LEU A 245 7.84 -2.33 2.35
C LEU A 245 8.04 -0.89 1.85
N ILE A 246 7.61 0.11 2.63
CA ILE A 246 7.88 1.54 2.39
C ILE A 246 9.29 1.86 2.91
N PRO A 247 10.26 2.14 2.03
CA PRO A 247 11.65 2.33 2.44
C PRO A 247 11.82 3.53 3.38
N PHE A 248 12.82 3.45 4.26
CA PHE A 248 13.27 4.48 5.21
C PHE A 248 12.31 4.83 6.36
N ILE A 249 11.00 4.85 6.10
CA ILE A 249 10.01 5.37 7.07
C ILE A 249 8.99 4.30 7.50
N GLY A 250 8.85 3.22 6.73
CA GLY A 250 7.85 2.19 6.92
C GLY A 250 7.79 1.61 8.32
N ALA A 251 8.91 1.05 8.79
CA ALA A 251 9.05 0.49 10.13
C ALA A 251 8.58 1.46 11.22
N THR A 252 9.08 2.69 11.16
CA THR A 252 8.83 3.73 12.17
C THR A 252 7.38 4.15 12.18
N LEU A 253 6.76 4.33 11.01
CA LEU A 253 5.34 4.65 10.91
C LEU A 253 4.47 3.50 11.41
N GLY A 254 4.80 2.26 11.04
CA GLY A 254 4.09 1.07 11.49
C GLY A 254 4.15 0.93 13.02
N ILE A 255 5.36 0.92 13.58
CA ILE A 255 5.59 0.77 15.02
C ILE A 255 4.99 1.95 15.78
N GLY A 256 5.16 3.19 15.30
CA GLY A 256 4.60 4.37 15.93
C GLY A 256 3.08 4.33 15.99
N THR A 257 2.43 3.97 14.87
CA THR A 257 0.96 3.84 14.81
C THR A 257 0.45 2.77 15.76
N VAL A 258 1.04 1.57 15.71
CA VAL A 258 0.65 0.47 16.60
C VAL A 258 0.93 0.82 18.06
N GLY A 259 2.08 1.43 18.36
CA GLY A 259 2.47 1.80 19.71
C GLY A 259 1.51 2.84 20.32
N ILE A 260 1.07 3.82 19.54
CA ILE A 260 0.04 4.78 19.97
C ILE A 260 -1.27 4.05 20.28
N ILE A 261 -1.72 3.16 19.40
CA ILE A 261 -2.97 2.41 19.61
C ILE A 261 -2.86 1.57 20.89
N VAL A 262 -1.80 0.78 21.03
CA VAL A 262 -1.58 -0.12 22.18
C VAL A 262 -1.45 0.67 23.49
N ALA A 263 -0.87 1.88 23.47
CA ALA A 263 -0.77 2.71 24.67
C ALA A 263 -2.13 3.11 25.26
N PHE A 264 -3.18 3.14 24.44
CA PHE A 264 -4.55 3.44 24.87
C PHE A 264 -5.45 2.20 24.93
N ILE A 265 -4.90 1.00 24.67
CA ILE A 265 -5.61 -0.25 24.92
C ILE A 265 -5.31 -0.66 26.37
N ASP A 266 -6.19 -0.25 27.28
CA ASP A 266 -6.34 -0.78 28.64
C ASP A 266 -7.80 -1.17 28.87
#